data_AF-A0A1Y5D2C7-F1
#
_entry.id   AF-A0A1Y5D2C7-F1
#
_cell.length_a   1.000
_cell.length_b   1.000
_cell.length_c   1.000
_cell.angle_alpha   90.00
_cell.angle_beta   90.00
_cell.angle_gamma   90.00
#
_symmetry.space_group_name_H-M   'P 1'
#
loop_
_entity.id
_entity.type
_entity.pdbx_description
1 polymer ?
#
loop_
_entity_poly.entity_id
_entity_poly.type
_entity_poly.pdbx_seq_one_letter_code
_entity_poly.pdbx_strand_id
1 'polypeptide(L)'
;MSRGEHQSKKLKHLGAALESGALAQVRRILNNDLQAADVAHLLESSPPKERNLLWGLIDDDNEGEVLQNLSDELQSWVMNRMSAQEVANAM
;
A
#
# COMPACT_ATOMS: atom_id res chain seq x y z
N MET A 1 -32.64 -10.34 -3.32
CA MET A 1 -31.48 -10.20 -4.23
C MET A 1 -30.22 -10.26 -3.39
N SER A 2 -29.30 -11.15 -3.76
CA SER A 2 -28.31 -11.77 -2.87
C SER A 2 -27.08 -10.90 -2.62
N ARG A 3 -26.64 -10.84 -1.36
CA ARG A 3 -25.55 -10.02 -0.80
C ARG A 3 -24.15 -10.28 -1.38
N GLY A 4 -24.01 -11.22 -2.33
CA GLY A 4 -22.74 -11.62 -2.94
C GLY A 4 -22.29 -10.81 -4.16
N GLU A 5 -23.14 -9.95 -4.74
CA GLU A 5 -22.78 -9.20 -5.95
C GLU A 5 -22.00 -7.90 -5.68
N HIS A 6 -22.12 -7.32 -4.48
CA HIS A 6 -21.44 -6.05 -4.15
C HIS A 6 -19.94 -6.21 -3.94
N GLN A 7 -19.49 -7.36 -3.41
CA GLN A 7 -18.06 -7.63 -3.23
C GLN A 7 -17.37 -7.78 -4.59
N SER A 8 -18.02 -8.47 -5.53
CA SER A 8 -17.49 -8.75 -6.87
C SER A 8 -17.47 -7.51 -7.77
N LYS A 9 -18.41 -6.57 -7.59
CA LYS A 9 -18.45 -5.30 -8.35
C LYS A 9 -17.38 -4.30 -7.89
N LYS A 10 -17.05 -4.26 -6.59
CA LYS A 10 -15.90 -3.47 -6.08
C LYS A 10 -14.57 -3.96 -6.67
N LEU A 11 -14.38 -5.27 -6.75
CA LEU A 11 -13.15 -5.86 -7.32
C LEU A 11 -13.01 -5.60 -8.83
N LYS A 12 -14.12 -5.61 -9.58
CA LYS A 12 -14.11 -5.28 -11.02
C LYS A 12 -13.88 -3.80 -11.31
N HIS A 13 -14.40 -2.90 -10.45
CA HIS A 13 -14.06 -1.48 -10.53
C HIS A 13 -12.60 -1.19 -10.17
N LEU A 14 -12.03 -1.94 -9.22
CA LEU A 14 -10.60 -1.85 -8.91
C LEU A 14 -9.75 -2.24 -10.13
N GLY A 15 -10.11 -3.32 -10.83
CA GLY A 15 -9.44 -3.78 -12.05
C GLY A 15 -9.36 -2.76 -13.19
N ALA A 16 -10.44 -2.02 -13.45
CA ALA A 16 -10.50 -1.04 -14.54
C ALA A 16 -9.87 0.32 -14.17
N ALA A 17 -9.87 0.67 -12.89
CA ALA A 17 -9.35 1.95 -12.43
C ALA A 17 -7.81 1.91 -12.25
N LEU A 18 -7.24 0.71 -12.07
CA LEU A 18 -5.80 0.44 -12.12
C LEU A 18 -5.15 0.87 -13.45
N GLU A 19 -5.90 0.95 -14.56
CA GLU A 19 -5.32 1.14 -15.90
C GLU A 19 -5.21 2.60 -16.37
N SER A 20 -5.89 3.58 -15.76
CA SER A 20 -5.81 4.97 -16.30
C SER A 20 -6.01 6.14 -15.31
N GLY A 21 -6.23 5.92 -14.01
CA GLY A 21 -6.38 7.08 -13.11
C GLY A 21 -6.61 6.82 -11.62
N ALA A 22 -7.03 5.62 -11.20
CA ALA A 22 -7.23 5.36 -9.77
C ALA A 22 -5.93 5.12 -9.01
N LEU A 23 -4.85 4.64 -9.64
CA LEU A 23 -3.56 4.57 -8.95
C LEU A 23 -3.07 5.95 -8.52
N ALA A 24 -3.22 6.96 -9.39
CA ALA A 24 -2.89 8.34 -9.04
C ALA A 24 -3.79 8.88 -7.91
N GLN A 25 -5.07 8.51 -7.92
CA GLN A 25 -6.00 8.87 -6.85
C GLN A 25 -5.65 8.20 -5.52
N VAL A 26 -5.35 6.89 -5.54
CA VAL A 26 -4.95 6.12 -4.36
C VAL A 26 -3.65 6.68 -3.80
N ARG A 27 -2.67 6.96 -4.65
CA ARG A 27 -1.43 7.64 -4.24
C ARG A 27 -1.70 8.99 -3.58
N ARG A 28 -2.60 9.83 -4.11
CA ARG A 28 -2.95 11.08 -3.43
C ARG A 28 -3.58 10.83 -2.06
N ILE A 29 -4.50 9.88 -1.95
CA ILE A 29 -5.17 9.58 -0.69
C ILE A 29 -4.15 9.12 0.37
N LEU A 30 -3.28 8.17 0.00
CA LEU A 30 -2.26 7.64 0.90
C LEU A 30 -1.24 8.70 1.36
N ASN A 31 -0.87 9.64 0.49
CA ASN A 31 0.20 10.59 0.79
C ASN A 31 -0.29 11.98 1.25
N ASN A 32 -1.56 12.33 1.03
CA ASN A 32 -2.06 13.69 1.31
C ASN A 32 -3.38 13.72 2.09
N ASP A 33 -4.20 12.67 2.02
CA ASP A 33 -5.54 12.66 2.62
C ASP A 33 -5.58 11.87 3.94
N LEU A 34 -4.67 10.92 4.11
CA LEU A 34 -4.52 10.08 5.30
C LEU A 34 -3.28 10.46 6.10
N GLN A 35 -3.37 10.32 7.43
CA GLN A 35 -2.20 10.42 8.30
C GLN A 35 -1.37 9.14 8.21
N ALA A 36 -0.07 9.25 8.50
CA ALA A 36 0.84 8.11 8.46
C ALA A 36 0.37 6.91 9.31
N ALA A 37 -0.26 7.18 10.46
CA ALA A 37 -0.84 6.15 11.33
C ALA A 37 -2.03 5.41 10.67
N ASP A 38 -2.91 6.13 9.98
CA ASP A 38 -4.05 5.54 9.25
C ASP A 38 -3.57 4.70 8.07
N VAL A 39 -2.53 5.17 7.36
CA VAL A 39 -1.89 4.43 6.26
C VAL A 39 -1.25 3.14 6.80
N ALA A 40 -0.52 3.20 7.91
CA ALA A 40 0.07 2.04 8.56
C ALA A 40 -1.01 1.00 8.91
N HIS A 41 -2.12 1.43 9.53
CA HIS A 41 -3.22 0.54 9.86
C HIS A 41 -3.87 -0.13 8.64
N LEU A 42 -3.95 0.61 7.53
CA LEU A 42 -4.48 0.12 6.26
C LEU A 42 -3.54 -0.92 5.64
N LEU A 43 -2.22 -0.72 5.71
CA LEU A 43 -1.21 -1.70 5.29
C LEU A 43 -1.24 -2.97 6.14
N GLU A 44 -1.47 -2.84 7.45
CA GLU A 44 -1.60 -3.96 8.40
C GLU A 44 -2.84 -4.81 8.10
N SER A 45 -3.96 -4.14 7.84
CA SER A 45 -5.23 -4.81 7.51
C SER A 45 -5.28 -5.36 6.08
N SER A 46 -4.34 -4.96 5.22
CA SER A 46 -4.29 -5.37 3.83
C SER A 46 -3.58 -6.72 3.64
N PRO A 47 -4.07 -7.60 2.74
CA PRO A 47 -3.40 -8.84 2.40
C PRO A 47 -2.04 -8.58 1.73
N PRO A 48 -1.10 -9.55 1.77
CA PRO A 48 0.30 -9.34 1.35
C PRO A 48 0.44 -8.74 -0.05
N LYS A 49 -0.36 -9.19 -1.01
CA LYS A 49 -0.32 -8.70 -2.41
C LYS A 49 -0.71 -7.22 -2.51
N GLU A 50 -1.72 -6.81 -1.77
CA GLU A 50 -2.27 -5.45 -1.79
C GLU A 50 -1.37 -4.50 -1.01
N ARG A 51 -0.84 -4.95 0.14
CA ARG A 51 0.18 -4.24 0.92
C ARG A 51 1.41 -3.88 0.08
N ASN A 52 1.92 -4.83 -0.71
CA ASN A 52 3.05 -4.59 -1.61
C ASN A 52 2.77 -3.48 -2.63
N LEU A 53 1.53 -3.41 -3.14
CA LEU A 53 1.10 -2.39 -4.09
C LEU A 53 0.95 -1.04 -3.38
N LEU A 54 0.27 -1.00 -2.24
CA LEU A 54 0.05 0.21 -1.45
C LEU A 54 1.37 0.83 -0.99
N TRP A 55 2.31 0.02 -0.49
CA TRP A 55 3.65 0.50 -0.10
C TRP A 55 4.37 1.18 -1.26
N GLY A 56 4.34 0.59 -2.46
CA GLY A 56 4.94 1.19 -3.66
C GLY A 56 4.23 2.44 -4.20
N LEU A 57 3.12 2.86 -3.59
CA LEU A 57 2.43 4.11 -3.91
C LEU A 57 2.70 5.20 -2.86
N ILE A 58 3.37 4.89 -1.75
CA ILE A 58 3.77 5.87 -0.74
C ILE A 58 5.03 6.57 -1.25
N ASP A 59 5.09 7.89 -1.12
CA ASP A 59 6.27 8.69 -1.45
C ASP A 59 7.31 8.59 -0.33
N ASP A 60 8.60 8.63 -0.67
CA ASP A 60 9.74 8.43 0.25
C ASP A 60 9.69 9.32 1.50
N ASP A 61 9.21 10.56 1.34
CA ASP A 61 9.00 11.52 2.43
C ASP A 61 8.01 11.00 3.49
N ASN A 62 6.99 10.26 3.08
CA ASN A 62 5.96 9.68 3.94
C ASN A 62 6.27 8.24 4.36
N GLU A 63 7.12 7.51 3.60
CA GLU A 63 7.54 6.14 3.96
C GLU A 63 8.16 6.11 5.36
N GLY A 64 8.99 7.11 5.71
CA GLY A 64 9.63 7.19 7.03
C GLY A 64 8.64 7.38 8.18
N GLU A 65 7.59 8.18 7.99
CA GLU A 65 6.55 8.39 9.01
C GLU A 65 5.61 7.18 9.11
N VAL A 66 5.22 6.59 7.98
CA VAL A 66 4.39 5.39 7.95
C VAL A 66 5.12 4.21 8.59
N LEU A 67 6.42 4.04 8.30
CA LEU A 67 7.24 2.98 8.86
C LEU A 67 7.26 2.99 10.39
N GLN A 68 7.35 4.18 11.00
CA GLN A 68 7.35 4.34 12.46
C GLN A 68 6.02 3.92 13.11
N ASN A 69 4.92 3.93 12.35
CA ASN A 69 3.59 3.56 12.84
C ASN A 69 3.22 2.10 12.54
N LEU A 70 4.01 1.38 11.74
CA LEU A 70 3.80 -0.06 11.48
C LEU A 70 4.20 -0.91 12.69
N SER A 71 3.53 -2.04 12.88
CA SER A 71 4.00 -3.09 13.81
C SER A 71 5.41 -3.62 13.47
N ASP A 72 6.15 -4.08 14.48
CA ASP A 72 7.53 -4.61 14.34
C ASP A 72 7.68 -5.67 13.23
N GLU A 73 6.67 -6.54 13.05
CA GLU A 73 6.67 -7.56 12.00
C GLU A 73 6.71 -6.92 10.59
N LEU A 74 5.92 -5.87 10.37
CA LEU A 74 5.86 -5.19 9.08
C LEU A 74 7.03 -4.23 8.86
N GLN A 75 7.55 -3.61 9.92
CA GLN A 75 8.81 -2.87 9.84
C GLN A 75 9.93 -3.76 9.32
N SER A 76 10.08 -4.96 9.91
CA SER A 76 11.07 -5.95 9.46
C SER A 76 10.85 -6.38 8.00
N TRP A 77 9.59 -6.54 7.58
CA TRP A 77 9.24 -6.84 6.20
C TRP A 77 9.68 -5.73 5.22
N VAL A 78 9.45 -4.46 5.55
CA VAL A 78 9.89 -3.31 4.74
C VAL A 78 11.42 -3.27 4.67
N MET A 79 12.11 -3.41 5.81
CA MET A 79 13.58 -3.32 5.90
C MET A 79 14.29 -4.45 5.15
N ASN A 80 13.72 -5.66 5.15
CA ASN A 80 14.23 -6.78 4.35
C ASN A 80 14.11 -6.49 2.84
N ARG A 81 13.03 -5.80 2.43
CA ARG A 81 12.80 -5.40 1.04
C ARG A 81 13.77 -4.32 0.58
N MET A 82 14.02 -3.31 1.43
CA MET A 82 15.02 -2.26 1.18
C MET A 82 16.43 -2.86 1.06
N SER A 83 16.82 -3.74 1.99
CA SER A 83 18.10 -4.46 1.94
C SER A 83 18.28 -5.25 0.63
N ALA A 84 17.22 -5.89 0.14
CA ALA A 84 17.28 -6.64 -1.12
C ALA A 84 17.48 -5.72 -2.35
N GLN A 85 16.91 -4.53 -2.34
CA GLN A 85 17.08 -3.54 -3.41
C GLN A 85 18.46 -2.88 -3.36
N GLU A 86 18.98 -2.55 -2.17
CA GLU A 86 20.33 -2.00 -2.02
C GLU A 86 21.41 -2.99 -2.45
N VAL A 87 21.28 -4.27 -2.09
CA VAL A 87 22.22 -5.32 -2.51
C VAL A 87 22.19 -5.50 -4.03
N ALA A 88 21.02 -5.42 -4.67
CA ALA A 88 20.92 -5.51 -6.13
C ALA A 88 21.54 -4.30 -6.85
N ASN A 89 21.53 -3.11 -6.24
CA ASN A 89 22.10 -1.90 -6.81
C ASN A 89 23.61 -1.76 -6.53
N ALA A 90 24.13 -2.52 -5.58
CA ALA A 90 25.55 -2.54 -5.20
C ALA A 90 26.38 -3.62 -5.92
N MET A 91 25.77 -4.42 -6.81
CA MET A 91 26.41 -5.49 -7.59
C MET A 91 26.65 -5.12 -9.05
#